data_AF-A0A5Q0N4D0-F1
#
_entry.id   AF-A0A5Q0N4D0-F1
#
_cell.length_a   1.000
_cell.length_b   1.000
_cell.length_c   1.000
_cell.angle_alpha   90.00
_cell.angle_beta   90.00
_cell.angle_gamma   90.00
#
_symmetry.space_group_name_H-M   'P 1'
#
loop_
_entity.id
_entity.type
_entity.pdbx_description
1 polymer ?
#
loop_
_entity_poly.entity_id
_entity_poly.type
_entity_poly.pdbx_seq_one_letter_code
_entity_poly.pdbx_strand_id
1 'polypeptide(L)'
;MIIQHKSMIIQKIIKLKNLIKNKIKLSNSSLFLIILSKLDINVTDSSSTITSLSYRVFMLSLIALLCFIIIMNYMLVYVIIQRGNYESKYPKLINYINYYKNLSLIIIAILVILCIICLLILVIFSLLYVYSTIGKT
;
A
#
# COMPACT_ATOMS: atom_id res chain seq x y z
N MET A 1 17.24 -13.35 -49.88
CA MET A 1 17.66 -12.21 -49.03
C MET A 1 16.54 -11.55 -48.20
N ILE A 2 15.25 -11.76 -48.51
CA ILE A 2 14.10 -11.10 -47.84
C ILE A 2 13.76 -11.71 -46.45
N ILE A 3 14.08 -12.99 -46.24
CA ILE A 3 13.71 -13.75 -45.02
C ILE A 3 14.50 -13.30 -43.79
N GLN A 4 15.77 -12.91 -43.96
CA GLN A 4 16.61 -12.47 -42.84
C GLN A 4 16.15 -11.14 -42.25
N HIS A 5 15.64 -10.22 -43.08
CA HIS A 5 15.17 -8.91 -42.64
C HIS A 5 13.91 -8.98 -41.76
N LYS A 6 12.99 -9.91 -42.05
CA LYS A 6 11.81 -10.17 -41.20
C LYS A 6 12.21 -10.69 -39.82
N SER A 7 13.25 -11.52 -39.73
CA SER A 7 13.69 -12.10 -38.45
C SER A 7 14.24 -11.04 -37.48
N MET A 8 14.94 -10.01 -37.97
CA MET A 8 15.48 -8.92 -37.15
C MET A 8 14.40 -8.01 -36.57
N ILE A 9 13.33 -7.74 -37.34
CA ILE A 9 12.19 -6.94 -36.87
C ILE A 9 11.45 -7.67 -35.75
N ILE A 10 11.23 -8.98 -35.91
CA ILE A 10 10.58 -9.83 -34.89
C ILE A 10 11.43 -9.86 -33.61
N GLN A 11 12.75 -9.98 -33.72
CA GLN A 11 13.64 -9.96 -32.56
C GLN A 11 13.63 -8.62 -31.81
N LYS A 12 13.55 -7.49 -32.53
CA LYS A 12 13.38 -6.15 -31.92
C LYS A 12 12.05 -6.03 -31.16
N ILE A 13 10.95 -6.55 -31.73
CA ILE A 13 9.62 -6.53 -31.08
C ILE A 13 9.64 -7.39 -29.81
N ILE A 14 10.29 -8.56 -29.83
CA ILE A 14 10.43 -9.44 -28.65
C ILE A 14 11.28 -8.77 -27.56
N LYS A 15 12.40 -8.13 -27.93
CA LYS A 15 13.23 -7.36 -26.97
C LYS A 15 12.47 -6.21 -26.34
N LEU A 16 11.68 -5.47 -27.13
CA LEU A 16 10.87 -4.36 -26.64
C LEU A 16 9.78 -4.84 -25.67
N LYS A 17 9.11 -5.96 -26.00
CA LYS A 17 8.12 -6.59 -25.12
C LYS A 17 8.72 -7.05 -23.79
N ASN A 18 9.95 -7.56 -23.80
CA ASN A 18 10.67 -7.97 -22.58
C ASN A 18 11.15 -6.78 -21.74
N LEU A 19 11.56 -5.67 -22.35
CA LEU A 19 11.90 -4.43 -21.63
C LEU A 19 10.67 -3.80 -20.97
N ILE A 20 9.52 -3.82 -21.65
CA ILE A 20 8.24 -3.36 -21.11
C ILE A 20 7.78 -4.28 -19.96
N LYS A 21 7.92 -5.60 -20.11
CA LYS A 21 7.58 -6.58 -19.05
C LYS A 21 8.47 -6.43 -17.80
N ASN A 22 9.76 -6.10 -17.96
CA ASN A 22 10.67 -5.87 -16.83
C ASN A 22 10.47 -4.51 -16.16
N LYS A 23 10.11 -3.44 -16.89
CA LYS A 23 9.76 -2.14 -16.27
C LYS A 23 8.40 -2.18 -15.55
N ILE A 24 7.46 -3.01 -15.99
CA ILE A 24 6.13 -3.15 -15.38
C ILE A 24 6.12 -4.16 -14.22
N LYS A 25 7.23 -4.86 -13.96
CA LYS A 25 7.42 -5.68 -12.75
C LYS A 25 7.70 -4.83 -11.49
N LEU A 26 7.04 -3.69 -11.41
CA LEU A 26 6.87 -2.87 -10.22
C LEU A 26 5.36 -2.64 -9.99
N SER A 27 4.54 -3.64 -10.28
CA SER A 27 3.11 -3.66 -9.94
C SER A 27 2.90 -4.04 -8.47
N ASN A 28 3.59 -3.32 -7.57
CA ASN A 28 3.15 -3.20 -6.20
C ASN A 28 2.37 -1.90 -6.11
N SER A 29 1.26 -1.81 -6.85
CA SER A 29 0.21 -0.82 -6.68
C SER A 29 -0.48 -1.09 -5.34
N SER A 30 0.26 -0.92 -4.26
CA SER A 30 -0.33 -0.77 -2.94
C SER A 30 -1.25 0.43 -3.05
N LEU A 31 -2.53 0.25 -2.70
CA LEU A 31 -3.52 1.33 -2.56
C LEU A 31 -2.92 2.55 -1.82
N PHE A 32 -1.96 2.30 -0.93
CA PHE A 32 -1.10 3.29 -0.30
C PHE A 32 -0.45 4.29 -1.27
N LEU A 33 0.32 3.82 -2.27
CA LEU A 33 1.02 4.68 -3.22
C LEU A 33 0.05 5.53 -4.05
N ILE A 34 -1.11 4.97 -4.38
CA ILE A 34 -2.16 5.66 -5.15
C ILE A 34 -2.77 6.78 -4.30
N ILE A 35 -3.12 6.49 -3.05
CA ILE A 35 -3.72 7.50 -2.15
C ILE A 35 -2.71 8.59 -1.83
N LEU A 36 -1.45 8.23 -1.58
CA LEU A 36 -0.38 9.19 -1.29
C LEU A 36 -0.08 10.09 -2.50
N SER A 37 -0.11 9.55 -3.72
CA SER A 37 0.10 10.33 -4.95
C SER A 37 -1.01 11.34 -5.25
N LYS A 38 -2.22 11.13 -4.71
CA LYS A 38 -3.35 12.06 -4.84
C LYS A 38 -3.39 13.08 -3.71
N LEU A 39 -2.60 12.87 -2.66
CA LEU A 39 -2.52 13.72 -1.49
C LEU A 39 -1.36 14.72 -1.67
N ASP A 40 -1.38 15.50 -2.75
CA ASP A 40 -0.39 16.54 -3.03
C ASP A 40 -0.73 17.80 -2.22
N ILE A 41 -0.52 17.73 -0.91
CA ILE A 41 -0.74 18.84 0.01
C ILE A 41 0.63 19.47 0.29
N ASN A 42 0.92 20.54 -0.45
CA ASN A 42 2.13 21.32 -0.25
C ASN A 42 1.92 22.29 0.93
N VAL A 43 2.47 21.94 2.09
CA VAL A 43 2.45 22.81 3.27
C VAL A 43 3.62 23.79 3.13
N THR A 44 3.33 25.00 2.67
CA THR A 44 4.35 26.06 2.54
C THR A 44 5.00 26.36 3.89
N ASP A 45 6.31 26.64 3.90
CA ASP A 45 7.10 26.96 5.11
C ASP A 45 6.59 28.21 5.85
N SER A 46 5.68 28.99 5.26
CA SER A 46 4.99 30.14 5.86
C SER A 46 3.75 29.76 6.69
N SER A 47 3.42 28.48 6.79
CA SER A 47 2.26 28.00 7.54
C SER A 47 2.46 28.10 9.07
N SER A 48 1.38 28.34 9.81
CA SER A 48 1.45 28.42 11.27
C SER A 48 1.87 27.08 11.88
N THR A 49 2.57 27.09 13.02
CA THR A 49 3.03 25.88 13.72
C THR A 49 1.90 24.89 13.99
N ILE A 50 0.69 25.39 14.21
CA ILE A 50 -0.51 24.56 14.42
C ILE A 50 -0.92 23.86 13.11
N THR A 51 -0.91 24.55 11.97
CA THR A 51 -1.28 23.96 10.68
C THR A 51 -0.31 22.87 10.23
N SER A 52 1.00 23.06 10.42
CA SER A 52 2.00 22.03 10.09
C SER A 52 1.92 20.83 11.04
N LEU A 53 1.60 21.04 12.31
CA LEU A 53 1.35 19.98 13.29
C LEU A 53 0.11 19.16 12.90
N SER A 54 -1.02 19.81 12.63
CA SER A 54 -2.27 19.16 12.23
C SER A 54 -2.09 18.30 10.97
N TYR A 55 -1.31 18.79 10.00
CA TYR A 55 -1.00 18.02 8.79
C TYR A 55 -0.19 16.74 9.09
N ARG A 56 0.81 16.82 9.96
CA ARG A 56 1.61 15.64 10.36
C ARG A 56 0.77 14.61 11.09
N VAL A 57 -0.09 15.04 12.00
CA VAL A 57 -1.03 14.17 12.72
C VAL A 57 -2.03 13.52 11.77
N PHE A 58 -2.55 14.28 10.81
CA PHE A 58 -3.44 13.78 9.76
C PHE A 58 -2.76 12.73 8.87
N MET A 59 -1.52 12.99 8.43
CA MET A 59 -0.76 12.02 7.65
C MET A 59 -0.53 10.72 8.41
N LEU A 60 -0.16 10.82 9.70
CA LEU A 60 0.10 9.66 10.54
C LEU A 60 -1.18 8.82 10.77
N SER A 61 -2.33 9.47 10.98
CA SER A 61 -3.61 8.79 11.13
C SER A 61 -4.10 8.16 9.83
N LEU A 62 -3.86 8.80 8.69
CA LEU A 62 -4.15 8.24 7.36
C LEU A 62 -3.32 6.97 7.10
N ILE A 63 -2.03 6.98 7.46
CA ILE A 63 -1.17 5.79 7.36
C ILE A 63 -1.71 4.65 8.24
N ALA A 64 -2.08 4.95 9.49
CA ALA A 64 -2.63 3.96 10.41
C ALA A 64 -3.94 3.35 9.87
N LEU A 65 -4.84 4.18 9.34
CA LEU A 65 -6.11 3.75 8.74
C LEU A 65 -5.88 2.82 7.55
N LEU A 66 -4.95 3.17 6.65
CA LEU A 66 -4.63 2.33 5.49
C LEU A 66 -4.03 1.00 5.91
N CYS A 67 -3.16 0.99 6.92
CA CYS A 67 -2.60 -0.24 7.46
C CYS A 67 -3.71 -1.16 8.01
N PHE A 68 -4.66 -0.59 8.73
CA PHE A 68 -5.82 -1.32 9.24
C PHE A 68 -6.69 -1.91 8.11
N ILE A 69 -7.00 -1.13 7.06
CA ILE A 69 -7.76 -1.61 5.90
C ILE A 69 -7.04 -2.78 5.21
N ILE A 70 -5.72 -2.72 5.07
CA ILE A 70 -4.94 -3.81 4.46
C ILE A 70 -5.02 -5.09 5.30
N ILE A 71 -4.87 -4.99 6.62
CA ILE A 71 -4.97 -6.14 7.54
C ILE A 71 -6.39 -6.74 7.51
N MET A 72 -7.42 -5.90 7.55
CA MET A 72 -8.81 -6.35 7.48
C MET A 72 -9.14 -7.06 6.17
N ASN A 73 -8.68 -6.50 5.04
CA ASN A 73 -8.85 -7.16 3.74
C ASN A 73 -8.13 -8.51 3.69
N TYR A 74 -6.92 -8.60 4.25
CA TYR A 74 -6.20 -9.88 4.32
C TYR A 74 -6.99 -10.92 5.12
N MET A 75 -7.48 -10.56 6.31
CA MET A 75 -8.28 -11.48 7.15
C MET A 75 -9.56 -11.92 6.43
N LEU A 76 -10.24 -10.99 5.77
CA LEU A 76 -11.47 -11.27 5.03
C LEU A 76 -11.23 -12.25 3.88
N VAL A 77 -10.17 -12.05 3.10
CA VAL A 77 -9.77 -12.97 2.01
C VAL A 77 -9.36 -14.33 2.56
N TYR A 78 -8.59 -14.36 3.65
CA TYR A 78 -8.17 -15.61 4.30
C TYR A 78 -9.38 -16.46 4.75
N VAL A 79 -10.35 -15.84 5.42
CA VAL A 79 -11.57 -16.53 5.87
C VAL A 79 -12.39 -17.06 4.69
N ILE A 80 -12.52 -16.28 3.62
CA ILE A 80 -13.24 -16.70 2.40
C ILE A 80 -12.56 -17.91 1.77
N ILE A 81 -11.23 -17.90 1.63
CA ILE A 81 -10.47 -19.01 1.06
C ILE A 81 -10.61 -20.26 1.91
N GLN A 82 -10.55 -20.13 3.24
CA GLN A 82 -10.60 -21.27 4.15
C GLN A 82 -11.99 -21.93 4.22
N ARG A 83 -13.06 -21.15 4.04
CA ARG A 83 -14.45 -21.63 4.20
C ARG A 83 -15.16 -22.03 2.91
N GLY A 84 -14.63 -21.73 1.73
CA GLY A 84 -15.34 -22.08 0.50
C GLY A 84 -14.45 -22.54 -0.64
N ASN A 85 -15.03 -23.44 -1.43
CA ASN A 85 -14.48 -23.98 -2.66
C ASN A 85 -14.51 -22.92 -3.79
N TYR A 86 -14.11 -21.68 -3.49
CA TYR A 86 -14.18 -20.53 -4.38
C TYR A 86 -13.17 -20.61 -5.53
N GLU A 87 -12.15 -21.47 -5.41
CA GLU A 87 -11.27 -21.83 -6.52
C GLU A 87 -12.07 -22.41 -7.70
N SER A 88 -13.15 -23.17 -7.45
CA SER A 88 -13.99 -23.74 -8.51
C SER A 88 -15.10 -22.78 -8.97
N LYS A 89 -15.61 -21.92 -8.09
CA LYS A 89 -16.80 -21.09 -8.36
C LYS A 89 -16.49 -19.78 -9.08
N TYR A 90 -15.28 -19.22 -8.90
CA TYR A 90 -14.89 -17.95 -9.53
C TYR A 90 -13.47 -17.99 -10.13
N PRO A 91 -13.29 -18.55 -11.33
CA PRO A 91 -11.97 -18.68 -11.95
C PRO A 91 -11.29 -17.33 -12.28
N LYS A 92 -12.06 -16.24 -12.39
CA LYS A 92 -11.51 -14.89 -12.60
C LYS A 92 -10.82 -14.32 -11.35
N LEU A 93 -11.22 -14.77 -10.15
CA LEU A 93 -10.63 -14.33 -8.88
C LEU A 93 -9.45 -15.20 -8.44
N ILE A 94 -9.12 -16.27 -9.18
CA ILE A 94 -8.03 -17.19 -8.85
C ILE A 94 -6.67 -16.48 -8.76
N ASN A 95 -6.42 -15.48 -9.60
CA ASN A 95 -5.17 -14.70 -9.55
C ASN A 95 -5.08 -13.85 -8.28
N TYR A 96 -6.20 -13.30 -7.83
CA TYR A 96 -6.27 -12.52 -6.59
C TYR A 96 -6.09 -13.45 -5.38
N ILE A 97 -6.77 -14.60 -5.38
CA ILE A 97 -6.65 -15.61 -4.33
C ILE A 97 -5.21 -16.14 -4.22
N ASN A 98 -4.56 -16.46 -5.34
CA ASN A 98 -3.18 -16.95 -5.36
C ASN A 98 -2.17 -15.90 -4.89
N TYR A 99 -2.43 -14.61 -5.13
CA TYR A 99 -1.61 -13.53 -4.57
C TYR A 99 -1.66 -13.53 -3.03
N TYR A 100 -2.86 -13.66 -2.45
CA TYR A 100 -3.04 -13.71 -0.98
C TYR A 100 -2.58 -15.02 -0.35
N LYS A 101 -2.67 -16.14 -1.07
CA LYS A 101 -2.16 -17.44 -0.63
C LYS A 101 -0.63 -17.46 -0.54
N ASN A 102 0.06 -16.74 -1.42
CA ASN A 102 1.51 -16.61 -1.43
C ASN A 102 2.04 -15.45 -0.55
N LEU A 103 1.17 -14.61 0.02
CA LEU A 103 1.60 -13.62 0.98
C LEU A 103 2.07 -14.33 2.26
N SER A 104 3.35 -14.17 2.60
CA SER A 104 3.90 -14.75 3.81
C SER A 104 3.29 -14.08 5.03
N LEU A 105 2.89 -14.88 6.03
CA LEU A 105 2.41 -14.41 7.34
C LEU A 105 3.35 -13.37 7.97
N ILE A 106 4.64 -13.43 7.63
CA ILE A 106 5.70 -12.49 8.02
C ILE A 106 5.38 -11.06 7.54
N ILE A 107 4.91 -10.88 6.30
CA ILE A 107 4.59 -9.55 5.76
C ILE A 107 3.40 -8.93 6.51
N ILE A 108 2.40 -9.75 6.84
CA ILE A 108 1.26 -9.28 7.66
C ILE A 108 1.72 -8.93 9.06
N ALA A 109 2.59 -9.74 9.67
CA ALA A 109 3.14 -9.44 11.00
C ALA A 109 3.88 -8.09 11.02
N ILE A 110 4.69 -7.81 9.99
CA ILE A 110 5.37 -6.51 9.83
C ILE A 110 4.34 -5.37 9.71
N LEU A 111 3.28 -5.55 8.93
CA LEU A 111 2.21 -4.55 8.82
C LEU A 111 1.51 -4.30 10.15
N VAL A 112 1.18 -5.36 10.90
CA VAL A 112 0.55 -5.26 12.22
C VAL A 112 1.46 -4.49 13.19
N ILE A 113 2.75 -4.81 13.22
CA ILE A 113 3.73 -4.09 14.05
C ILE A 113 3.79 -2.62 13.66
N LEU A 114 3.86 -2.32 12.36
CA LEU A 114 3.87 -0.95 11.85
C LEU A 114 2.61 -0.18 12.26
N CYS A 115 1.44 -0.80 12.16
CA CYS A 115 0.16 -0.24 12.59
C CYS A 115 0.18 0.13 14.08
N ILE A 116 0.65 -0.79 14.92
CA ILE A 116 0.75 -0.58 16.38
C ILE A 116 1.70 0.58 16.68
N ILE A 117 2.84 0.67 16.01
CA ILE A 117 3.79 1.78 16.20
C ILE A 117 3.14 3.12 15.83
N CYS A 118 2.46 3.21 14.68
CA CYS A 118 1.77 4.44 14.28
C CYS A 118 0.68 4.85 15.28
N LEU A 119 -0.10 3.89 15.78
CA LEU A 119 -1.11 4.13 16.81
C LEU A 119 -0.50 4.57 18.14
N LEU A 120 0.60 3.94 18.58
CA LEU A 120 1.30 4.33 19.81
C LEU A 120 1.80 5.77 19.72
N ILE A 121 2.40 6.16 18.59
CA ILE A 121 2.85 7.55 18.39
C ILE A 121 1.67 8.51 18.49
N LEU A 122 0.53 8.19 17.86
CA LEU A 122 -0.70 9.03 17.95
C LEU A 122 -1.20 9.17 19.40
N VAL A 123 -1.22 8.07 20.17
CA VAL A 123 -1.66 8.09 21.56
C VAL A 123 -0.72 8.93 22.43
N ILE A 124 0.59 8.72 22.31
CA ILE A 124 1.59 9.50 23.05
C ILE A 124 1.47 10.98 22.71
N PHE A 125 1.32 11.32 21.43
CA PHE A 125 1.19 12.69 20.98
C PHE A 125 -0.08 13.37 21.52
N SER A 126 -1.20 12.63 21.53
CA SER A 126 -2.46 13.11 22.10
C SER A 126 -2.36 13.35 23.61
N LEU A 127 -1.74 12.43 24.35
CA LEU A 127 -1.51 12.59 25.79
C LEU A 127 -0.62 13.79 26.11
N LEU A 128 0.46 13.98 25.34
CA LEU A 128 1.38 15.09 25.52
C LEU A 128 0.71 16.45 25.26
N TYR A 129 -0.19 16.49 24.27
CA TYR A 129 -1.00 17.68 24.01
C TYR A 129 -1.95 18.00 25.17
N VAL A 130 -2.68 17.01 25.69
CA VAL A 130 -3.61 17.19 26.82
C VAL A 130 -2.86 17.68 28.07
N TYR A 131 -1.71 17.08 28.39
CA TYR A 131 -0.91 17.49 29.55
C TYR A 131 -0.36 18.93 29.40
N SER A 132 0.08 19.30 28.18
CA SER A 132 0.54 20.65 27.86
C SER A 132 -0.57 21.70 28.04
N THR A 133 -1.83 21.35 27.74
CA THR A 133 -2.97 22.25 27.95
C THR A 133 -3.31 22.43 29.43
N ILE A 134 -3.26 21.35 30.22
CA ILE A 134 -3.57 21.39 31.66
C ILE A 134 -2.51 22.14 32.47
N GLY A 135 -1.23 22.06 32.07
CA GLY A 135 -0.15 22.80 32.75
C GLY A 135 -0.16 24.32 32.52
N LYS A 136 -1.08 24.84 31.69
CA LYS A 136 -1.20 26.27 31.37
C LYS A 136 -2.43 26.95 31.99
N THR A 137 -3.28 26.21 32.69
CA THR A 137 -4.37 26.73 33.53
C THR A 137 -3.92 26.82 34.97
#